data_AF-A0A7V3J1N8-F1
#
_entry.id   AF-A0A7V3J1N8-F1
#
_cell.length_a   1.000
_cell.length_b   1.000
_cell.length_c   1.000
_cell.angle_alpha   90.00
_cell.angle_beta   90.00
_cell.angle_gamma   90.00
#
_symmetry.space_group_name_H-M   'P 1'
#
loop_
_entity.id
_entity.type
_entity.pdbx_description
1 polymer ?
#
loop_
_entity_poly.entity_id
_entity_poly.type
_entity_poly.pdbx_seq_one_letter_code
_entity_poly.pdbx_strand_id
1 'polypeptide(L)'
;MQLHKRDVIEAATAILDNYGIADLTMRRLARELDVSPGALYWHFTSKQQLLGAVADRILSPVCAESDIGHWSDRISRVGVRLRDALRSHTDGAELVAASFAAGQSQAAAEILVRLTAAVTDAGIEADQAVLAARTVWYYVLGFTVDEQARLQWDAAGASAVPPAADPDRDFAVGLRLLIDGLTVRASRGAPLS
;
A
#
# COMPACT_ATOMS: atom_id res chain seq x y z
N MET A 1 14.95 -10.60 28.21
CA MET A 1 13.92 -11.18 27.30
C MET A 1 14.54 -11.24 25.91
N GLN A 2 14.44 -12.38 25.21
CA GLN A 2 14.98 -12.48 23.85
C GLN A 2 14.06 -11.71 22.90
N LEU A 3 14.60 -10.75 22.17
CA LEU A 3 13.84 -9.96 21.19
C LEU A 3 13.70 -10.77 19.91
N HIS A 4 12.47 -10.98 19.42
CA HIS A 4 12.23 -11.62 18.12
C HIS A 4 11.79 -10.57 17.09
N LYS A 5 12.08 -10.85 15.80
CA LYS A 5 11.64 -9.97 14.68
C LYS A 5 10.16 -9.64 14.73
N ARG A 6 9.33 -10.62 15.11
CA ARG A 6 7.88 -10.45 15.22
C ARG A 6 7.50 -9.39 16.25
N ASP A 7 8.13 -9.42 17.42
CA ASP A 7 7.84 -8.48 18.50
C ASP A 7 8.22 -7.05 18.11
N VAL A 8 9.33 -6.90 17.37
CA VAL A 8 9.76 -5.60 16.82
C VAL A 8 8.76 -5.06 15.79
N ILE A 9 8.27 -5.92 14.88
CA ILE A 9 7.26 -5.52 13.88
C ILE A 9 5.94 -5.16 14.57
N GLU A 10 5.52 -5.93 15.58
CA GLU A 10 4.30 -5.67 16.34
C GLU A 10 4.36 -4.33 17.07
N ALA A 11 5.45 -4.05 17.80
CA ALA A 11 5.65 -2.77 18.46
C ALA A 11 5.77 -1.61 17.46
N ALA A 12 6.44 -1.81 16.31
CA ALA A 12 6.52 -0.81 15.26
C ALA A 12 5.14 -0.49 14.66
N THR A 13 4.31 -1.52 14.44
CA THR A 13 2.92 -1.36 13.96
C THR A 13 2.07 -0.63 15.00
N ALA A 14 2.22 -0.96 16.29
CA ALA A 14 1.53 -0.25 17.36
C ALA A 14 1.95 1.23 17.45
N ILE A 15 3.24 1.55 17.24
CA ILE A 15 3.70 2.95 17.19
C ILE A 15 3.08 3.67 15.98
N LEU A 16 3.05 3.03 14.80
CA LEU A 16 2.41 3.56 13.61
C LEU A 16 0.94 3.90 13.88
N ASP A 17 0.17 2.95 14.39
CA ASP A 17 -1.27 3.13 14.61
C ASP A 17 -1.59 4.24 15.61
N ASN A 18 -0.78 4.38 16.66
CA ASN A 18 -1.02 5.36 17.72
C ASN A 18 -0.46 6.76 17.43
N TYR A 19 0.63 6.87 16.67
CA TYR A 19 1.39 8.12 16.53
C TYR A 19 1.72 8.50 15.09
N GLY A 20 1.44 7.63 14.13
CA GLY A 20 1.75 7.83 12.72
C GLY A 20 3.19 7.53 12.34
N ILE A 21 3.47 7.62 11.04
CA ILE A 21 4.75 7.23 10.43
C ILE A 21 5.91 8.14 10.86
N ALA A 22 5.62 9.44 11.09
CA ALA A 22 6.61 10.42 11.49
C ALA A 22 7.26 10.06 12.85
N ASP A 23 6.46 9.50 13.76
CA ASP A 23 6.89 9.08 15.09
C ASP A 23 7.55 7.69 15.10
N LEU A 24 7.33 6.87 14.06
CA LEU A 24 7.98 5.57 13.90
C LEU A 24 9.48 5.73 13.59
N THR A 25 10.26 5.87 14.65
CA THR A 25 11.72 5.99 14.62
C THR A 25 12.38 4.82 15.34
N MET A 26 13.58 4.42 14.90
CA MET A 26 14.36 3.36 15.56
C MET A 26 14.59 3.65 17.04
N ARG A 27 14.77 4.93 17.40
CA ARG A 27 14.98 5.36 18.79
C ARG A 27 13.70 5.26 19.64
N ARG A 28 12.54 5.65 19.11
CA ARG A 28 11.26 5.48 19.82
C ARG A 28 10.96 3.99 20.00
N LEU A 29 11.10 3.20 18.94
CA LEU A 29 10.88 1.75 18.97
C LEU A 29 11.78 1.05 20.00
N ALA A 30 13.06 1.41 20.06
CA ALA A 30 13.97 0.83 21.04
C ALA A 30 13.54 1.14 22.48
N ARG A 31 13.07 2.36 22.73
CA ARG A 31 12.55 2.79 24.03
C ARG A 31 11.28 2.05 24.40
N GLU A 32 10.35 1.89 23.45
CA GLU A 32 9.09 1.18 23.66
C GLU A 32 9.31 -0.29 24.04
N LEU A 33 10.35 -0.89 23.46
CA LEU A 33 10.75 -2.28 23.70
C LEU A 33 11.71 -2.46 24.88
N ASP A 34 12.08 -1.36 25.57
CA ASP A 34 13.10 -1.35 26.65
C ASP A 34 14.44 -2.01 26.25
N VAL A 35 14.91 -1.70 25.04
CA VAL A 35 16.19 -2.18 24.49
C VAL A 35 17.06 -1.04 23.96
N SER A 36 18.34 -1.33 23.72
CA SER A 36 19.21 -0.38 23.02
C SER A 36 18.86 -0.33 21.53
N PRO A 37 19.04 0.82 20.84
CA PRO A 37 18.86 0.88 19.39
C PRO A 37 19.72 -0.13 18.62
N GLY A 38 20.93 -0.42 19.13
CA GLY A 38 21.82 -1.44 18.57
C GLY A 38 21.18 -2.84 18.54
N ALA A 39 20.35 -3.18 19.52
CA ALA A 39 19.61 -4.45 19.55
C ALA A 39 18.67 -4.61 18.35
N LEU A 40 18.01 -3.52 17.93
CA LEU A 40 17.11 -3.52 16.77
C LEU A 40 17.85 -3.78 15.46
N TYR A 41 19.07 -3.24 15.33
CA TYR A 41 19.86 -3.37 14.10
C TYR A 41 20.33 -4.80 13.80
N TRP A 42 20.34 -5.69 14.81
CA TRP A 42 20.55 -7.13 14.59
C TRP A 42 19.37 -7.79 13.87
N HIS A 43 18.16 -7.22 13.99
CA HIS A 43 16.96 -7.72 13.33
C HIS A 43 16.70 -7.01 12.00
N PHE A 44 16.93 -5.70 11.97
CA PHE A 44 16.69 -4.84 10.81
C PHE A 44 17.89 -3.92 10.58
N THR A 45 18.63 -4.16 9.51
CA THR A 45 19.89 -3.44 9.21
C THR A 45 19.67 -1.96 8.91
N SER A 46 18.43 -1.54 8.65
CA SER A 46 18.06 -0.15 8.41
C SER A 46 16.60 0.14 8.80
N LYS A 47 16.25 1.43 8.91
CA LYS A 47 14.84 1.86 9.08
C LYS A 47 13.99 1.39 7.90
N GLN A 48 14.52 1.46 6.69
CA GLN A 48 13.82 1.06 5.47
C GLN A 48 13.47 -0.43 5.50
N GLN A 49 14.36 -1.29 5.96
CA GLN A 49 14.07 -2.72 6.10
C GLN A 49 12.96 -2.98 7.13
N LEU A 50 12.94 -2.25 8.24
CA LEU A 50 11.84 -2.31 9.21
C LEU A 50 10.52 -1.87 8.57
N LEU A 51 10.49 -0.75 7.84
CA LEU A 51 9.30 -0.29 7.12
C LEU A 51 8.85 -1.30 6.06
N GLY A 52 9.79 -2.00 5.41
CA GLY A 52 9.55 -3.19 4.58
C GLY A 52 8.69 -4.23 5.27
N ALA A 53 9.15 -4.68 6.44
CA ALA A 53 8.48 -5.72 7.20
C ALA A 53 7.13 -5.28 7.79
N VAL A 54 7.00 -4.00 8.18
CA VAL A 54 5.70 -3.44 8.60
C VAL A 54 4.74 -3.37 7.41
N ALA A 55 5.21 -2.92 6.24
CA ALA A 55 4.40 -2.92 5.01
C ALA A 55 3.96 -4.33 4.63
N ASP A 56 4.83 -5.34 4.75
CA ASP A 56 4.47 -6.74 4.48
C ASP A 56 3.37 -7.24 5.42
N ARG A 57 3.41 -6.83 6.69
CA ARG A 57 2.33 -7.13 7.65
C ARG A 57 1.02 -6.47 7.23
N ILE A 58 1.04 -5.18 6.89
CA ILE A 58 -0.13 -4.41 6.44
C ILE A 58 -0.76 -5.07 5.19
N LEU A 59 0.06 -5.46 4.22
CA LEU A 59 -0.36 -6.00 2.93
C LEU A 59 -0.69 -7.49 2.96
N SER A 60 -0.41 -8.20 4.06
CA SER A 60 -0.65 -9.64 4.18
C SER A 60 -2.08 -10.10 3.85
N PRO A 61 -3.17 -9.36 4.19
CA PRO A 61 -4.52 -9.76 3.81
C PRO A 61 -4.75 -9.72 2.29
N VAL A 62 -4.08 -8.83 1.57
CA VAL A 62 -4.18 -8.71 0.11
C VAL A 62 -3.56 -9.92 -0.57
N CYS A 63 -2.44 -10.42 -0.05
CA CYS A 63 -1.76 -11.61 -0.58
C CYS A 63 -2.45 -12.93 -0.20
N ALA A 64 -3.24 -12.97 0.88
CA ALA A 64 -3.84 -14.21 1.38
C ALA A 64 -4.88 -14.82 0.42
N GLU A 65 -5.58 -14.00 -0.34
CA GLU A 65 -6.64 -14.45 -1.25
C GLU A 65 -6.13 -14.66 -2.67
N SER A 66 -6.65 -15.69 -3.34
CA SER A 66 -6.36 -15.94 -4.76
C SER A 66 -7.25 -15.07 -5.65
N ASP A 67 -6.64 -14.40 -6.63
CA ASP A 67 -7.36 -13.57 -7.59
C ASP A 67 -7.72 -14.37 -8.84
N ILE A 68 -8.85 -15.09 -8.78
CA ILE A 68 -9.36 -15.93 -9.88
C ILE A 68 -10.45 -15.19 -10.67
N GLY A 69 -10.52 -15.41 -11.98
CA GLY A 69 -11.59 -14.90 -12.84
C GLY A 69 -11.10 -13.88 -13.87
N HIS A 70 -12.04 -13.11 -14.43
CA HIS A 70 -11.75 -12.13 -15.46
C HIS A 70 -10.77 -11.06 -14.95
N TRP A 71 -9.87 -10.61 -15.81
CA TRP A 71 -8.77 -9.70 -15.44
C TRP A 71 -9.27 -8.41 -14.78
N SER A 72 -10.37 -7.84 -15.26
CA SER A 72 -10.95 -6.61 -14.72
C SER A 72 -11.40 -6.76 -13.28
N ASP A 73 -11.98 -7.92 -12.94
CA ASP A 73 -12.47 -8.21 -11.61
C ASP A 73 -11.30 -8.46 -10.65
N ARG A 74 -10.21 -9.08 -11.16
CA ARG A 74 -8.97 -9.25 -10.41
C ARG A 74 -8.35 -7.90 -10.05
N ILE A 75 -8.21 -6.99 -11.01
CA ILE A 75 -7.71 -5.62 -10.76
C ILE A 75 -8.61 -4.89 -9.76
N SER A 76 -9.94 -4.98 -9.95
CA SER A 76 -10.91 -4.35 -9.04
C SER A 76 -10.77 -4.85 -7.60
N ARG A 77 -10.74 -6.17 -7.39
CA ARG A 77 -10.63 -6.78 -6.05
C ARG A 77 -9.29 -6.48 -5.40
N VAL A 78 -8.19 -6.60 -6.13
CA VAL A 78 -6.86 -6.25 -5.59
C VAL A 78 -6.82 -4.78 -5.21
N GLY A 79 -7.37 -3.87 -6.03
CA GLY A 79 -7.44 -2.45 -5.72
C GLY A 79 -8.23 -2.14 -4.45
N VAL A 80 -9.41 -2.75 -4.29
CA VAL A 80 -10.24 -2.60 -3.08
C VAL A 80 -9.53 -3.16 -1.84
N ARG A 81 -9.04 -4.41 -1.89
CA ARG A 81 -8.34 -5.02 -0.75
C ARG A 81 -7.08 -4.24 -0.37
N LEU A 82 -6.35 -3.73 -1.36
CA LEU A 82 -5.19 -2.88 -1.11
C LEU A 82 -5.61 -1.61 -0.36
N ARG A 83 -6.62 -0.87 -0.84
CA ARG A 83 -7.14 0.31 -0.13
C ARG A 83 -7.58 -0.03 1.30
N ASP A 84 -8.31 -1.12 1.48
CA ASP A 84 -8.78 -1.56 2.80
C ASP A 84 -7.62 -1.85 3.76
N ALA A 85 -6.58 -2.54 3.28
CA ALA A 85 -5.36 -2.82 4.05
C ALA A 85 -4.59 -1.54 4.41
N LEU A 86 -4.49 -0.58 3.49
CA LEU A 86 -3.83 0.70 3.77
C LEU A 86 -4.60 1.54 4.80
N ARG A 87 -5.94 1.50 4.74
CA ARG A 87 -6.83 2.23 5.66
C ARG A 87 -6.91 1.62 7.05
N SER A 88 -6.52 0.35 7.22
CA SER A 88 -6.58 -0.31 8.53
C SER A 88 -5.51 0.15 9.51
N HIS A 89 -4.56 0.99 9.06
CA HIS A 89 -3.46 1.52 9.85
C HIS A 89 -3.29 3.03 9.64
N THR A 90 -3.00 3.77 10.71
CA THR A 90 -2.67 5.21 10.62
C THR A 90 -1.45 5.40 9.72
N ASP A 91 -1.51 6.35 8.78
CA ASP A 91 -0.48 6.58 7.75
C ASP A 91 -0.05 5.33 6.96
N GLY A 92 -0.90 4.30 6.91
CA GLY A 92 -0.59 3.03 6.24
C GLY A 92 -0.23 3.21 4.77
N ALA A 93 -0.93 4.11 4.06
CA ALA A 93 -0.64 4.43 2.67
C ALA A 93 0.74 5.09 2.50
N GLU A 94 1.12 6.00 3.38
CA GLU A 94 2.43 6.66 3.34
C GLU A 94 3.56 5.67 3.67
N LEU A 95 3.36 4.80 4.66
CA LEU A 95 4.36 3.79 5.03
C LEU A 95 4.59 2.79 3.89
N VAL A 96 3.52 2.29 3.27
CA VAL A 96 3.64 1.37 2.14
C VAL A 96 4.25 2.07 0.94
N ALA A 97 3.91 3.32 0.66
CA ALA A 97 4.53 4.10 -0.41
C ALA A 97 6.05 4.27 -0.20
N ALA A 98 6.48 4.62 1.01
CA ALA A 98 7.89 4.77 1.36
C ALA A 98 8.66 3.44 1.26
N SER A 99 8.05 2.35 1.75
CA SER A 99 8.60 1.00 1.68
C SER A 99 8.73 0.49 0.23
N PHE A 100 7.72 0.74 -0.59
CA PHE A 100 7.72 0.39 -2.01
C PHE A 100 8.79 1.16 -2.78
N ALA A 101 8.94 2.47 -2.54
CA ALA A 101 9.99 3.28 -3.16
C ALA A 101 11.40 2.79 -2.78
N ALA A 102 11.58 2.28 -1.56
CA ALA A 102 12.83 1.68 -1.08
C ALA A 102 13.03 0.22 -1.52
N GLY A 103 12.04 -0.40 -2.16
CA GLY A 103 12.07 -1.80 -2.58
C GLY A 103 12.21 -2.81 -1.44
N GLN A 104 11.65 -2.51 -0.26
CA GLN A 104 11.84 -3.33 0.95
C GLN A 104 10.67 -4.25 1.29
N SER A 105 9.50 -4.08 0.67
CA SER A 105 8.32 -4.92 0.89
C SER A 105 8.22 -6.03 -0.15
N GLN A 106 8.25 -7.28 0.31
CA GLN A 106 8.01 -8.44 -0.54
C GLN A 106 6.53 -8.55 -0.95
N ALA A 107 5.61 -8.25 -0.04
CA ALA A 107 4.18 -8.30 -0.32
C ALA A 107 3.78 -7.27 -1.39
N ALA A 108 4.34 -6.06 -1.35
CA ALA A 108 4.10 -5.06 -2.39
C ALA A 108 4.60 -5.53 -3.76
N ALA A 109 5.77 -6.16 -3.83
CA ALA A 109 6.30 -6.73 -5.07
C ALA A 109 5.38 -7.84 -5.60
N GLU A 110 4.88 -8.72 -4.72
CA GLU A 110 3.95 -9.79 -5.08
C GLU A 110 2.62 -9.24 -5.63
N ILE A 111 2.03 -8.25 -4.98
CA ILE A 111 0.80 -7.59 -5.44
C ILE A 111 1.02 -6.98 -6.83
N LEU A 112 2.16 -6.33 -7.06
CA LEU A 112 2.48 -5.76 -8.36
C LEU A 112 2.62 -6.83 -9.44
N VAL A 113 3.20 -7.99 -9.12
CA VAL A 113 3.23 -9.15 -10.04
C VAL A 113 1.82 -9.63 -10.38
N ARG A 114 0.93 -9.75 -9.38
CA ARG A 114 -0.47 -10.16 -9.58
C ARG A 114 -1.25 -9.19 -10.47
N LEU A 115 -1.07 -7.88 -10.23
CA LEU A 115 -1.66 -6.83 -11.07
C LEU A 115 -1.11 -6.89 -12.50
N THR A 116 0.21 -7.05 -12.65
CA THR A 116 0.85 -7.17 -13.97
C THR A 116 0.29 -8.37 -14.73
N ALA A 117 0.17 -9.53 -14.08
CA ALA A 117 -0.41 -10.72 -14.69
C ALA A 117 -1.86 -10.50 -15.13
N ALA A 118 -2.69 -9.84 -14.30
CA ALA A 118 -4.06 -9.51 -14.69
C ALA A 118 -4.08 -8.56 -15.92
N VAL A 119 -3.20 -7.56 -15.96
CA VAL A 119 -3.11 -6.67 -17.13
C VAL A 119 -2.63 -7.41 -18.38
N THR A 120 -1.67 -8.34 -18.25
CA THR A 120 -1.24 -9.21 -19.36
C THR A 120 -2.40 -10.06 -19.89
N ASP A 121 -3.22 -10.62 -19.00
CA ASP A 121 -4.41 -11.40 -19.38
C ASP A 121 -5.48 -10.57 -20.11
N ALA A 122 -5.42 -9.24 -20.00
CA ALA A 122 -6.24 -8.33 -20.80
C ALA A 122 -5.77 -8.22 -22.26
N GLY A 123 -4.60 -8.77 -22.60
CA GLY A 123 -3.98 -8.65 -23.93
C GLY A 123 -3.03 -7.46 -24.08
N ILE A 124 -2.55 -6.89 -22.97
CA ILE A 124 -1.54 -5.83 -22.97
C ILE A 124 -0.14 -6.45 -22.96
N GLU A 125 0.74 -5.95 -23.83
CA GLU A 125 2.14 -6.38 -23.93
C GLU A 125 2.90 -6.25 -22.60
N ALA A 126 3.87 -7.12 -22.36
CA ALA A 126 4.48 -7.31 -21.05
C ALA A 126 5.18 -6.06 -20.47
N ASP A 127 5.85 -5.28 -21.32
CA ASP A 127 6.50 -4.02 -20.94
C ASP A 127 5.47 -2.96 -20.51
N GLN A 128 4.36 -2.88 -21.22
CA GLN A 128 3.24 -1.99 -20.94
C GLN A 128 2.40 -2.46 -19.74
N ALA A 129 2.31 -3.76 -19.52
CA ALA A 129 1.54 -4.35 -18.43
C ALA A 129 2.11 -3.95 -17.06
N VAL A 130 3.43 -3.91 -16.92
CA VAL A 130 4.10 -3.44 -15.69
C VAL A 130 3.78 -1.97 -15.42
N LEU A 131 3.82 -1.12 -16.46
CA LEU A 131 3.50 0.30 -16.33
C LEU A 131 2.03 0.50 -15.92
N ALA A 132 1.10 -0.20 -16.57
CA ALA A 132 -0.31 -0.17 -16.23
C ALA A 132 -0.59 -0.67 -14.81
N ALA A 133 0.04 -1.76 -14.38
CA ALA A 133 -0.07 -2.27 -13.01
C ALA A 133 0.45 -1.25 -11.98
N ARG A 134 1.58 -0.59 -12.26
CA ARG A 134 2.10 0.50 -11.42
C ARG A 134 1.15 1.69 -11.38
N THR A 135 0.48 2.03 -12.49
CA THR A 135 -0.53 3.10 -12.50
C THR A 135 -1.70 2.78 -11.57
N VAL A 136 -2.22 1.55 -11.59
CA VAL A 136 -3.25 1.12 -10.63
C VAL A 136 -2.73 1.22 -9.20
N TRP A 137 -1.53 0.71 -8.94
CA TRP A 137 -0.89 0.80 -7.62
C TRP A 137 -0.76 2.25 -7.13
N TYR A 138 -0.25 3.16 -7.96
CA TYR A 138 -0.10 4.57 -7.62
C TYR A 138 -1.43 5.28 -7.42
N TYR A 139 -2.46 4.92 -8.19
CA TYR A 139 -3.80 5.42 -7.97
C TYR A 139 -4.32 5.04 -6.57
N VAL A 140 -4.21 3.76 -6.19
CA VAL A 140 -4.67 3.31 -4.87
C VAL A 140 -3.88 3.98 -3.74
N LEU A 141 -2.55 4.04 -3.84
CA LEU A 141 -1.71 4.72 -2.86
C LEU A 141 -2.06 6.20 -2.75
N GLY A 142 -2.07 6.92 -3.87
CA GLY A 142 -2.31 8.37 -3.89
C GLY A 142 -3.70 8.73 -3.37
N PHE A 143 -4.73 7.99 -3.79
CA PHE A 143 -6.08 8.17 -3.29
C PHE A 143 -6.15 7.96 -1.78
N THR A 144 -5.51 6.90 -1.27
CA THR A 144 -5.60 6.55 0.15
C THR A 144 -4.77 7.50 1.03
N VAL A 145 -3.62 7.99 0.56
CA VAL A 145 -2.84 9.03 1.26
C VAL A 145 -3.69 10.28 1.45
N ASP A 146 -4.32 10.75 0.38
CA ASP A 146 -5.17 11.93 0.38
C ASP A 146 -6.44 11.74 1.24
N GLU A 147 -7.03 10.54 1.22
CA GLU A 147 -8.12 10.14 2.11
C GLU A 147 -7.72 10.16 3.59
N GLN A 148 -6.57 9.59 3.95
CA GLN A 148 -6.07 9.58 5.34
C GLN A 148 -5.72 10.99 5.83
N ALA A 149 -5.09 11.80 4.98
CA ALA A 149 -4.76 13.19 5.30
C ALA A 149 -6.03 14.01 5.57
N ARG A 150 -7.08 13.86 4.75
CA ARG A 150 -8.38 14.52 5.00
C ARG A 150 -8.97 14.14 6.34
N LEU A 151 -9.00 12.84 6.67
CA LEU A 151 -9.52 12.38 7.96
C LEU A 151 -8.78 13.01 9.14
N GLN A 152 -7.46 13.19 9.03
CA GLN A 152 -6.66 13.88 10.05
C GLN A 152 -7.00 15.36 10.15
N TRP A 153 -7.13 16.08 9.03
CA TRP A 153 -7.52 17.50 9.01
C TRP A 153 -8.95 17.72 9.54
N ASP A 154 -9.88 16.84 9.19
CA ASP A 154 -11.26 16.85 9.68
C ASP A 154 -11.29 16.61 11.20
N ALA A 155 -10.55 15.62 11.70
CA ALA A 155 -10.42 15.34 13.13
C ALA A 155 -9.78 16.52 13.90
N ALA A 156 -8.90 17.28 13.26
CA ALA A 156 -8.30 18.50 13.82
C ALA A 156 -9.20 19.74 13.69
N GLY A 157 -10.37 19.65 13.04
CA GLY A 157 -11.27 20.79 12.78
C GLY A 157 -10.67 21.85 11.84
N ALA A 158 -9.66 21.49 11.05
CA ALA A 158 -8.87 22.39 10.21
C ALA A 158 -9.08 22.18 8.71
N SER A 159 -10.12 21.42 8.33
CA SER A 159 -10.44 21.16 6.93
C SER A 159 -11.11 22.37 6.28
N ALA A 160 -10.48 22.90 5.22
CA ALA A 160 -11.00 24.01 4.43
C ALA A 160 -11.87 23.57 3.25
N VAL A 161 -11.91 22.27 2.97
CA VAL A 161 -12.63 21.67 1.84
C VAL A 161 -13.76 20.82 2.41
N PRO A 162 -14.99 20.87 1.84
CA PRO A 162 -16.05 19.96 2.27
C PRO A 162 -15.58 18.50 2.16
N PRO A 163 -15.93 17.63 3.12
CA PRO A 163 -15.59 16.22 3.02
C PRO A 163 -16.13 15.66 1.70
N ALA A 164 -15.37 14.74 1.09
CA ALA A 164 -15.86 13.98 -0.06
C ALA A 164 -17.18 13.32 0.35
N ALA A 165 -18.22 13.48 -0.48
CA ALA A 165 -19.56 13.02 -0.14
C ALA A 165 -19.61 11.50 0.04
N ASP A 166 -18.77 10.77 -0.71
CA ASP A 166 -18.64 9.31 -0.65
C ASP A 166 -17.26 8.87 -1.17
N PRO A 167 -16.24 8.75 -0.30
CA PRO A 167 -14.90 8.33 -0.69
C PRO A 167 -14.86 6.96 -1.36
N ASP A 168 -15.75 6.04 -0.99
CA ASP A 168 -15.80 4.68 -1.55
C ASP A 168 -16.31 4.69 -2.98
N ARG A 169 -17.32 5.51 -3.27
CA ARG A 169 -17.78 5.76 -4.64
C ARG A 169 -16.70 6.46 -5.46
N ASP A 170 -16.05 7.49 -4.93
CA ASP A 170 -15.03 8.25 -5.65
C ASP A 170 -13.83 7.36 -6.03
N PHE A 171 -13.40 6.49 -5.11
CA PHE A 171 -12.40 5.47 -5.36
C PHE A 171 -12.84 4.48 -6.45
N ALA A 172 -14.06 3.94 -6.33
CA ALA A 172 -14.58 2.96 -7.27
C ALA A 172 -14.70 3.54 -8.70
N VAL A 173 -15.08 4.81 -8.82
CA VAL A 173 -15.15 5.51 -10.10
C VAL A 173 -13.76 5.64 -10.72
N GLY A 174 -12.76 6.11 -9.98
CA GLY A 174 -11.41 6.26 -10.53
C GLY A 174 -10.77 4.92 -10.92
N LEU A 175 -10.95 3.88 -10.10
CA LEU A 175 -10.49 2.53 -10.45
C LEU A 175 -11.16 2.00 -11.72
N ARG A 176 -12.47 2.24 -11.88
CA ARG A 176 -13.22 1.84 -13.08
C ARG A 176 -12.73 2.58 -14.32
N LEU A 177 -12.43 3.87 -14.23
CA LEU A 177 -11.86 4.63 -15.35
C LEU A 177 -10.52 4.02 -15.83
N LEU A 178 -9.68 3.55 -14.92
CA LEU A 178 -8.44 2.86 -15.28
C LEU A 178 -8.72 1.52 -16.00
N ILE A 179 -9.66 0.73 -15.50
CA ILE A 179 -10.05 -0.57 -16.10
C ILE A 179 -10.69 -0.37 -17.48
N ASP A 180 -11.58 0.60 -17.63
CA ASP A 180 -12.21 0.92 -18.92
C ASP A 180 -11.15 1.38 -19.94
N GLY A 181 -10.18 2.20 -19.50
CA GLY A 181 -9.03 2.60 -20.30
C GLY A 181 -8.19 1.42 -20.79
N LEU A 182 -7.93 0.44 -19.91
CA LEU A 182 -7.23 -0.80 -20.27
C LEU A 182 -8.02 -1.64 -21.28
N THR A 183 -9.34 -1.72 -21.12
CA THR A 183 -10.24 -2.42 -22.05
C THR A 183 -10.15 -1.83 -23.47
N VAL A 184 -10.18 -0.50 -23.56
CA VAL A 184 -10.04 0.19 -24.86
C VAL A 184 -8.64 -0.02 -25.44
N ARG A 185 -7.59 -0.10 -24.61
CA ARG A 185 -6.22 -0.28 -25.10
C ARG A 185 -5.97 -1.70 -25.61
N ALA A 186 -6.47 -2.70 -24.89
CA ALA A 186 -6.45 -4.10 -25.28
C ALA A 186 -7.09 -4.32 -26.66
N SER A 187 -8.24 -3.67 -26.92
CA SER A 187 -8.93 -3.79 -28.21
C SER A 187 -8.22 -3.11 -29.39
N ARG A 188 -7.32 -2.15 -29.13
CA ARG A 188 -6.65 -1.34 -30.17
C ARG A 188 -5.23 -1.79 -30.52
N GLY A 189 -4.60 -2.65 -29.71
CA GLY A 189 -3.24 -3.17 -29.94
C GLY A 189 -2.15 -2.09 -30.02
N ALA A 190 -2.41 -0.87 -29.57
CA ALA A 190 -1.49 0.26 -29.68
C ALA A 190 -0.71 0.48 -28.36
N PRO A 191 0.60 0.79 -28.42
CA PRO A 191 1.46 0.98 -27.23
C PRO A 191 1.05 2.19 -26.38
N LEU A 192 1.36 2.21 -25.07
CA LEU A 192 0.98 3.30 -24.14
C LEU A 192 1.81 4.60 -24.32
N SER A 193 2.79 4.62 -25.22
CA SER A 193 3.64 5.78 -25.56
C SER A 193 3.29 6.41 -26.90
#